data_AF-A0A8C6NTI9-F1
#
_entry.id   AF-A0A8C6NTI9-F1
#
_cell.length_a   1.000
_cell.length_b   1.000
_cell.length_c   1.000
_cell.angle_alpha   90.00
_cell.angle_beta   90.00
_cell.angle_gamma   90.00
#
_symmetry.space_group_name_H-M   'P 1'
#
loop_
_entity.id
_entity.type
_entity.pdbx_description
1 polymer ?
#
loop_
_entity_poly.entity_id
_entity_poly.type
_entity_poly.pdbx_seq_one_letter_code
_entity_poly.pdbx_strand_id
1 'polypeptide(L)'
;MLLCVLHAAFGQLPNYGWNGQNQLPSSSPAGVVTGETGISPINNIHSLSSSHWCVCVCVCVCVCVCVCVCVCVCTDCNSDQASCSCCLMQRKMQRMEQLFNSTVSEISKQLASSKTNINSVKTSRSVFSVALNNASALTCVGPNANDAPIIYKYTFYNTGGYSTQTGIFTAPLSGVYSLAVSIYSVTSADKSQASCASLLVNGNVVSSLSDRNGLDVEDSSTSVLAITLKAGDQVSVSLLSGCNICDSFNHFNTFTGFLLYAV
;
A
#
# COMPACT_ATOMS: atom_id res chain seq x y z
N MET A 1 -42.09 -34.17 -18.15
CA MET A 1 -42.04 -34.39 -16.69
C MET A 1 -40.56 -34.53 -16.34
N LEU A 2 -39.82 -33.55 -15.81
CA LEU A 2 -40.08 -32.40 -14.94
C LEU A 2 -39.72 -31.06 -15.63
N LEU A 3 -40.54 -30.03 -15.41
CA LEU A 3 -40.25 -28.62 -15.64
C LEU A 3 -39.80 -28.00 -14.31
N CYS A 4 -38.70 -27.24 -14.29
CA CYS A 4 -38.36 -26.37 -13.17
C CYS A 4 -38.38 -24.93 -13.68
N VAL A 5 -39.40 -24.18 -13.30
CA VAL A 5 -39.61 -22.76 -13.63
C VAL A 5 -38.91 -21.94 -12.54
N LEU A 6 -37.97 -21.07 -12.94
CA LEU A 6 -37.43 -20.03 -12.06
C LEU A 6 -37.74 -18.67 -12.70
N HIS A 7 -38.64 -17.94 -12.04
CA HIS A 7 -38.94 -16.54 -12.32
C HIS A 7 -37.81 -15.65 -11.78
N ALA A 8 -37.35 -14.69 -12.57
CA ALA A 8 -36.71 -13.48 -12.06
C ALA A 8 -37.06 -12.30 -12.96
N ALA A 9 -37.57 -11.24 -12.32
CA ALA A 9 -38.16 -10.05 -12.91
C ALA A 9 -37.11 -9.09 -13.51
N PHE A 10 -37.51 -8.34 -14.55
CA PHE A 10 -36.76 -7.25 -15.15
C PHE A 10 -37.09 -5.90 -14.49
N GLY A 11 -36.06 -5.07 -14.28
CA GLY A 11 -36.15 -3.63 -13.98
C GLY A 11 -35.21 -2.84 -14.91
N GLN A 12 -35.61 -1.62 -15.28
CA GLN A 12 -35.31 -0.87 -16.50
C GLN A 12 -34.02 0.00 -16.56
N LEU A 13 -33.45 0.11 -17.80
CA LEU A 13 -32.89 1.30 -18.54
C LEU A 13 -31.61 2.06 -18.04
N PRO A 14 -30.93 2.92 -18.87
CA PRO A 14 -30.97 3.16 -20.33
C PRO A 14 -29.59 3.27 -21.07
N ASN A 15 -29.66 2.99 -22.39
CA ASN A 15 -29.12 3.68 -23.58
C ASN A 15 -28.00 4.76 -23.47
N TYR A 16 -26.91 4.61 -24.24
CA TYR A 16 -26.25 5.71 -25.00
C TYR A 16 -25.49 5.14 -26.22
N GLY A 17 -25.83 5.64 -27.41
CA GLY A 17 -25.17 5.32 -28.67
C GLY A 17 -23.93 6.17 -28.94
N TRP A 18 -23.08 5.69 -29.84
CA TRP A 18 -22.07 6.49 -30.54
C TRP A 18 -21.90 5.98 -31.97
N ASN A 19 -22.25 6.85 -32.92
CA ASN A 19 -21.82 6.80 -34.31
C ASN A 19 -20.38 7.33 -34.40
N GLY A 20 -19.56 6.73 -35.24
CA GLY A 20 -18.22 7.22 -35.54
C GLY A 20 -17.62 6.49 -36.73
N GLN A 21 -17.86 7.02 -37.93
CA GLN A 21 -17.10 6.70 -39.14
C GLN A 21 -15.64 7.17 -38.97
N ASN A 22 -14.65 6.38 -39.39
CA ASN A 22 -13.68 6.78 -40.42
C ASN A 22 -12.59 5.72 -40.70
N GLN A 23 -12.50 5.38 -41.99
CA GLN A 23 -11.30 5.20 -42.82
C GLN A 23 -10.35 3.99 -42.64
N LEU A 24 -10.37 3.16 -43.69
CA LEU A 24 -9.32 2.27 -44.22
C LEU A 24 -8.12 3.10 -44.75
N PRO A 25 -6.90 2.52 -44.95
CA PRO A 25 -6.58 1.78 -46.18
C PRO A 25 -5.64 0.56 -45.95
N SER A 26 -5.93 -0.60 -46.55
CA SER A 26 -5.39 -1.12 -47.82
C SER A 26 -4.11 -1.96 -47.71
N SER A 27 -4.19 -3.20 -48.22
CA SER A 27 -3.20 -3.78 -49.12
C SER A 27 -3.78 -5.04 -49.76
N SER A 28 -3.89 -4.96 -51.09
CA SER A 28 -4.26 -5.98 -52.08
C SER A 28 -3.11 -7.01 -52.27
N PRO A 29 -3.08 -7.93 -53.27
CA PRO A 29 -4.06 -8.19 -54.35
C PRO A 29 -4.31 -9.66 -54.78
N ALA A 30 -5.35 -9.80 -55.62
CA ALA A 30 -5.50 -10.63 -56.84
C ALA A 30 -5.41 -12.17 -56.76
N GLY A 31 -6.15 -12.95 -57.55
CA GLY A 31 -7.06 -12.71 -58.68
C GLY A 31 -8.10 -13.86 -58.76
N VAL A 32 -9.36 -13.61 -59.15
CA VAL A 32 -9.92 -13.62 -60.52
C VAL A 32 -9.66 -14.94 -61.28
N VAL A 33 -10.73 -15.64 -61.66
CA VAL A 33 -11.10 -16.04 -63.05
C VAL A 33 -12.45 -16.81 -63.04
N THR A 34 -13.44 -16.19 -63.72
CA THR A 34 -14.58 -16.68 -64.56
C THR A 34 -15.39 -17.93 -64.15
N GLY A 35 -16.73 -17.87 -64.07
CA GLY A 35 -17.69 -18.07 -65.20
C GLY A 35 -18.03 -19.57 -65.35
N GLU A 36 -19.22 -20.09 -65.62
CA GLU A 36 -20.53 -19.63 -66.07
C GLU A 36 -21.52 -20.82 -65.88
N THR A 37 -22.82 -20.53 -65.90
CA THR A 37 -23.95 -21.42 -66.28
C THR A 37 -24.22 -22.73 -65.54
N GLY A 38 -25.45 -22.85 -65.02
CA GLY A 38 -25.99 -24.10 -64.51
C GLY A 38 -26.37 -25.09 -65.61
N ILE A 39 -26.39 -26.38 -65.26
CA ILE A 39 -27.17 -27.50 -65.82
C ILE A 39 -27.15 -28.61 -64.74
N SER A 40 -28.32 -29.10 -64.34
CA SER A 40 -28.53 -30.43 -63.73
C SER A 40 -28.61 -31.47 -64.86
N PRO A 41 -28.20 -32.76 -64.72
CA PRO A 41 -28.74 -33.69 -63.71
C PRO A 41 -27.79 -34.78 -63.16
N ILE A 42 -28.15 -35.26 -61.95
CA ILE A 42 -28.18 -36.65 -61.45
C ILE A 42 -26.92 -37.56 -61.54
N ASN A 43 -26.56 -38.04 -60.34
CA ASN A 43 -25.85 -39.28 -59.94
C ASN A 43 -24.35 -39.44 -60.22
N ASN A 44 -23.56 -39.30 -59.14
CA ASN A 44 -22.65 -40.37 -58.77
C ASN A 44 -22.43 -40.43 -57.26
N ILE A 45 -22.68 -41.61 -56.70
CA ILE A 45 -22.46 -41.97 -55.30
C ILE A 45 -20.97 -42.28 -55.16
N HIS A 46 -20.25 -41.49 -54.37
CA HIS A 46 -19.04 -41.93 -53.70
C HIS A 46 -19.27 -41.86 -52.20
N SER A 47 -19.21 -43.04 -51.57
CA SER A 47 -19.35 -43.25 -50.14
C SER A 47 -18.19 -42.59 -49.38
N LEU A 48 -18.51 -41.60 -48.56
CA LEU A 48 -17.71 -41.19 -47.40
C LEU A 48 -18.65 -41.18 -46.20
N SER A 49 -18.57 -42.25 -45.42
CA SER A 49 -19.33 -42.44 -44.19
C SER A 49 -18.75 -41.54 -43.09
N SER A 50 -19.35 -40.37 -42.87
CA SER A 50 -19.49 -39.81 -41.52
C SER A 50 -20.65 -38.82 -41.50
N SER A 51 -21.77 -39.26 -40.91
CA SER A 51 -23.00 -38.50 -40.79
C SER A 51 -22.90 -37.52 -39.62
N HIS A 52 -22.50 -36.27 -39.87
CA HIS A 52 -22.62 -35.21 -38.87
C HIS A 52 -24.05 -34.63 -38.90
N TRP A 53 -24.87 -34.94 -37.90
CA TRP A 53 -26.22 -34.37 -37.74
C TRP A 53 -26.22 -33.40 -36.55
N CYS A 54 -26.36 -32.10 -36.83
CA CYS A 54 -26.67 -31.11 -35.79
C CYS A 54 -28.18 -31.04 -35.62
N VAL A 55 -28.70 -31.31 -34.42
CA VAL A 55 -30.11 -31.10 -34.09
C VAL A 55 -30.23 -29.78 -33.32
N CYS A 56 -30.87 -28.79 -33.95
CA CYS A 56 -31.18 -27.50 -33.33
C CYS A 56 -32.57 -27.58 -32.69
N VAL A 57 -32.67 -27.46 -31.36
CA VAL A 57 -33.98 -27.33 -30.69
C VAL A 57 -34.20 -25.86 -30.38
N CYS A 58 -35.08 -25.22 -31.15
CA CYS A 58 -35.46 -23.82 -30.98
C CYS A 58 -36.62 -23.73 -29.98
N VAL A 59 -36.42 -23.19 -28.78
CA VAL A 59 -37.54 -22.83 -27.90
C VAL A 59 -37.89 -21.37 -28.16
N CYS A 60 -38.91 -21.16 -28.99
CA CYS A 60 -39.42 -19.84 -29.32
C CYS A 60 -40.28 -19.33 -28.15
N VAL A 61 -39.69 -18.61 -27.19
CA VAL A 61 -40.50 -17.79 -26.29
C VAL A 61 -40.67 -16.43 -26.95
N CYS A 62 -41.94 -16.09 -27.21
CA CYS A 62 -42.37 -14.95 -27.99
C CYS A 62 -41.64 -13.66 -27.56
N VAL A 63 -41.18 -12.90 -28.56
CA VAL A 63 -40.43 -11.63 -28.52
C VAL A 63 -38.89 -11.78 -28.50
N CYS A 64 -38.38 -12.07 -29.70
CA CYS A 64 -37.15 -11.50 -30.29
C CYS A 64 -35.77 -11.80 -29.68
N VAL A 65 -35.57 -12.89 -28.94
CA VAL A 65 -34.21 -13.42 -28.76
C VAL A 65 -34.20 -14.94 -28.92
N CYS A 66 -33.72 -15.41 -30.07
CA CYS A 66 -33.48 -16.83 -30.30
C CYS A 66 -32.19 -17.23 -29.56
N VAL A 67 -32.29 -17.92 -28.42
CA VAL A 67 -31.12 -18.57 -27.83
C VAL A 67 -30.96 -19.93 -28.48
N CYS A 68 -30.04 -20.03 -29.44
CA CYS A 68 -29.69 -21.29 -30.09
C CYS A 68 -28.85 -22.12 -29.13
N VAL A 69 -29.38 -23.21 -28.58
CA VAL A 69 -28.57 -24.19 -27.83
C VAL A 69 -28.10 -25.26 -28.80
N CYS A 70 -26.82 -25.20 -29.17
CA CYS A 70 -26.19 -26.17 -30.06
C CYS A 70 -25.81 -27.43 -29.25
N VAL A 71 -26.52 -28.55 -29.42
CA VAL A 71 -26.12 -29.83 -28.82
C VAL A 71 -25.29 -30.60 -29.84
N CYS A 72 -23.98 -30.59 -29.67
CA CYS A 72 -23.03 -31.30 -30.55
C CYS A 72 -22.87 -32.75 -30.07
N VAL A 73 -23.48 -33.73 -30.74
CA VAL A 73 -23.19 -35.16 -30.49
C VAL A 73 -22.00 -35.57 -31.35
N CYS A 74 -20.83 -35.71 -30.73
CA CYS A 74 -19.60 -36.14 -31.41
C CYS A 74 -19.40 -37.64 -31.14
N THR A 75 -19.73 -38.51 -32.10
CA THR A 75 -19.55 -39.97 -31.95
C THR A 75 -18.12 -40.46 -32.20
N ASP A 76 -17.26 -39.65 -32.82
CA ASP A 76 -15.88 -40.03 -33.17
C ASP A 76 -14.83 -39.02 -32.66
N CYS A 77 -14.82 -38.71 -31.36
CA CYS A 77 -13.71 -38.00 -30.74
C CYS A 77 -12.42 -38.83 -30.63
N ASN A 78 -12.45 -40.10 -31.06
CA ASN A 78 -11.39 -41.08 -30.78
C ASN A 78 -10.36 -41.23 -31.91
N SER A 79 -10.63 -40.71 -33.11
CA SER A 79 -9.83 -41.02 -34.31
C SER A 79 -8.90 -39.88 -34.74
N ASP A 80 -9.32 -38.61 -34.60
CA ASP A 80 -8.42 -37.47 -34.82
C ASP A 80 -8.95 -36.16 -34.22
N GLN A 81 -8.38 -35.74 -33.09
CA GLN A 81 -8.87 -34.63 -32.27
C GLN A 81 -8.63 -33.23 -32.88
N ALA A 82 -8.05 -33.16 -34.08
CA ALA A 82 -7.88 -31.94 -34.87
C ALA A 82 -9.05 -31.65 -35.83
N SER A 83 -9.95 -32.61 -36.06
CA SER A 83 -10.93 -32.56 -37.16
C SER A 83 -12.29 -31.92 -36.81
N CYS A 84 -12.64 -31.77 -35.53
CA CYS A 84 -13.95 -31.26 -35.10
C CYS A 84 -13.89 -29.81 -34.59
N SER A 85 -14.68 -28.91 -35.19
CA SER A 85 -14.78 -27.48 -34.81
C SER A 85 -15.18 -27.26 -33.35
N CYS A 86 -16.04 -28.11 -32.78
CA CYS A 86 -16.44 -28.04 -31.36
C CYS A 86 -15.26 -28.35 -30.43
N CYS A 87 -14.48 -29.39 -30.74
CA CYS A 87 -13.27 -29.76 -29.99
C CYS A 87 -12.18 -28.67 -30.07
N LEU A 88 -12.03 -28.03 -31.24
CA LEU A 88 -11.11 -26.91 -31.41
C LEU A 88 -11.50 -25.71 -30.54
N MET A 89 -12.80 -25.38 -30.50
CA MET A 89 -13.31 -24.27 -29.68
C MET A 89 -13.17 -24.57 -28.18
N GLN A 90 -13.49 -25.79 -27.73
CA GLN A 90 -13.29 -26.21 -26.34
C GLN A 90 -11.81 -26.12 -25.91
N ARG A 91 -10.87 -26.56 -26.74
CA ARG A 91 -9.43 -26.43 -26.46
C ARG A 91 -8.98 -24.97 -26.37
N LYS A 92 -9.48 -24.09 -27.25
CA LYS A 92 -9.19 -22.65 -27.19
C LYS A 92 -9.74 -22.03 -25.91
N MET A 93 -10.95 -22.41 -25.50
CA MET A 93 -11.57 -21.94 -24.25
C MET A 93 -10.83 -22.45 -23.01
N GLN A 94 -10.44 -23.72 -22.99
CA GLN A 94 -9.63 -24.31 -21.91
C GLN A 94 -8.25 -23.66 -21.79
N ARG A 95 -7.58 -23.36 -22.90
CA ARG A 95 -6.31 -22.60 -22.88
C ARG A 95 -6.52 -21.19 -22.32
N MET A 96 -7.61 -20.52 -22.70
CA MET A 96 -7.94 -19.21 -22.16
C MET A 96 -8.23 -19.25 -20.65
N GLU A 97 -8.96 -20.27 -20.19
CA GLU A 97 -9.22 -20.50 -18.77
C GLU A 97 -7.94 -20.82 -17.99
N GLN A 98 -7.04 -21.64 -18.54
CA GLN A 98 -5.73 -21.89 -17.96
C GLN A 98 -4.87 -20.63 -17.88
N LEU A 99 -4.87 -19.81 -18.95
CA LEU A 99 -4.19 -18.52 -18.95
C LEU A 99 -4.80 -17.58 -17.90
N PHE A 100 -6.12 -17.50 -17.82
CA PHE A 100 -6.83 -16.69 -16.83
C PHE A 100 -6.54 -17.15 -15.39
N ASN A 101 -6.59 -18.45 -15.12
CA ASN A 101 -6.27 -19.01 -13.81
C ASN A 101 -4.81 -18.76 -13.43
N SER A 102 -3.89 -18.86 -14.40
CA SER A 102 -2.47 -18.57 -14.19
C SER A 102 -2.24 -17.08 -13.90
N THR A 103 -2.89 -16.17 -14.63
CA THR A 103 -2.76 -14.73 -14.39
C THR A 103 -3.39 -14.31 -13.07
N VAL A 104 -4.56 -14.84 -12.72
CA VAL A 104 -5.20 -14.60 -11.41
C VAL A 104 -4.31 -15.12 -10.27
N SER A 105 -3.71 -16.31 -10.42
CA SER A 105 -2.79 -16.86 -9.44
C SER A 105 -1.56 -15.96 -9.24
N GLU A 106 -0.92 -15.53 -10.32
CA GLU A 106 0.25 -14.63 -10.24
C GLU A 106 -0.11 -13.27 -9.63
N ILE A 107 -1.25 -12.67 -10.02
CA ILE A 107 -1.73 -11.41 -9.43
C ILE A 107 -2.02 -11.59 -7.94
N SER A 108 -2.65 -12.69 -7.54
CA SER A 108 -2.94 -12.98 -6.13
C SER A 108 -1.66 -13.12 -5.29
N LYS A 109 -0.62 -13.73 -5.88
CA LYS A 109 0.70 -13.88 -5.27
C LYS A 109 1.42 -12.53 -5.13
N GLN A 110 1.39 -11.71 -6.17
CA GLN A 110 1.91 -10.33 -6.15
C GLN A 110 1.20 -9.49 -5.09
N LEU A 111 -0.13 -9.60 -4.99
CA LEU A 111 -0.93 -8.90 -3.98
C LEU A 111 -0.56 -9.35 -2.56
N ALA A 112 -0.39 -10.65 -2.33
CA ALA A 112 0.01 -11.18 -1.03
C ALA A 112 1.40 -10.66 -0.63
N SER A 113 2.38 -10.69 -1.53
CA SER A 113 3.74 -10.18 -1.33
C SER A 113 3.74 -8.66 -1.06
N SER A 114 2.99 -7.89 -1.86
CA SER A 114 2.84 -6.46 -1.65
C SER A 114 2.20 -6.14 -0.30
N LYS A 115 1.19 -6.91 0.11
CA LYS A 115 0.53 -6.76 1.41
C LYS A 115 1.47 -7.07 2.58
N THR A 116 2.30 -8.10 2.48
CA THR A 116 3.32 -8.39 3.50
C THR A 116 4.37 -7.29 3.59
N ASN A 117 4.84 -6.79 2.44
CA ASN A 117 5.83 -5.70 2.41
C ASN A 117 5.26 -4.42 3.03
N ILE A 118 4.02 -4.06 2.70
CA ILE A 118 3.34 -2.89 3.29
C ILE A 118 3.17 -3.06 4.80
N ASN A 119 2.78 -4.25 5.27
CA ASN A 119 2.66 -4.50 6.70
C ASN A 119 4.01 -4.37 7.41
N SER A 120 5.10 -4.87 6.81
CA SER A 120 6.45 -4.69 7.35
C SER A 120 6.85 -3.22 7.46
N VAL A 121 6.50 -2.41 6.44
CA VAL A 121 6.74 -0.95 6.42
C VAL A 121 5.91 -0.22 7.48
N LYS A 122 4.70 -0.69 7.78
CA LYS A 122 3.88 -0.11 8.85
C LYS A 122 4.47 -0.42 10.23
N THR A 123 4.93 -1.64 10.44
CA THR A 123 5.57 -2.05 11.70
C THR A 123 6.98 -1.49 11.87
N SER A 124 7.62 -1.06 10.78
CA SER A 124 8.96 -0.48 10.79
C SER A 124 8.98 1.05 10.98
N ARG A 125 7.90 1.65 11.49
CA ARG A 125 7.83 3.07 11.80
C ARG A 125 7.98 3.27 13.30
N SER A 126 8.89 4.15 13.70
CA SER A 126 9.05 4.58 15.08
C SER A 126 9.24 6.08 15.08
N VAL A 127 8.32 6.78 15.74
CA VAL A 127 8.33 8.24 15.85
C VAL A 127 7.86 8.64 17.24
N PHE A 128 8.57 9.57 17.85
CA PHE A 128 8.07 10.32 19.00
C PHE A 128 8.40 11.81 18.83
N SER A 129 7.52 12.66 19.35
CA SER A 129 7.72 14.09 19.47
C SER A 129 7.02 14.57 20.72
N VAL A 130 7.80 15.06 21.67
CA VAL A 130 7.35 15.42 23.02
C VAL A 130 7.88 16.79 23.42
N ALA A 131 7.13 17.48 24.28
CA ALA A 131 7.51 18.76 24.89
C ALA A 131 7.51 18.67 26.41
N LEU A 132 8.25 19.55 27.07
CA LEU A 132 8.48 19.49 28.52
C LEU A 132 7.13 19.53 29.25
N ASN A 133 6.26 20.47 28.89
CA ASN A 133 4.90 20.57 29.39
C ASN A 133 3.95 21.26 28.41
N ASN A 134 2.72 21.53 28.86
CA ASN A 134 1.71 22.31 28.13
C ASN A 134 1.00 23.27 29.10
N ALA A 135 1.77 23.91 29.99
CA ALA A 135 1.24 24.82 31.00
C ALA A 135 0.89 26.18 30.38
N SER A 136 -0.20 26.80 30.83
CA SER A 136 -0.60 28.14 30.35
C SER A 136 0.40 29.24 30.73
N ALA A 137 1.11 29.06 31.84
CA ALA A 137 2.19 29.94 32.29
C ALA A 137 3.56 29.31 32.02
N LEU A 138 4.59 30.15 31.91
CA LEU A 138 5.97 29.68 31.82
C LEU A 138 6.38 29.00 33.13
N THR A 139 6.82 27.75 33.03
CA THR A 139 7.28 26.95 34.17
C THR A 139 8.67 26.40 33.90
N CYS A 140 9.54 26.46 34.91
CA CYS A 140 10.93 26.02 34.78
C CYS A 140 11.21 24.77 35.62
N VAL A 141 12.11 23.94 35.13
CA VAL A 141 12.65 22.76 35.81
C VAL A 141 14.13 23.00 36.09
N GLY A 142 14.58 22.63 37.28
CA GLY A 142 15.91 22.94 37.79
C GLY A 142 16.00 24.36 38.38
N PRO A 143 17.20 24.80 38.80
CA PRO A 143 18.45 24.04 38.78
C PRO A 143 18.48 22.93 39.83
N ASN A 144 19.02 21.77 39.45
CA ASN A 144 19.20 20.62 40.34
C ASN A 144 20.64 20.56 40.86
N ALA A 145 20.84 19.97 42.05
CA ALA A 145 22.17 19.78 42.63
C ALA A 145 23.00 18.73 41.87
N ASN A 146 22.33 17.74 41.28
CA ASN A 146 22.94 16.68 40.49
C ASN A 146 22.24 16.60 39.13
N ASP A 147 22.92 15.99 38.17
CA ASP A 147 22.35 15.67 36.86
C ASP A 147 21.08 14.82 37.02
N ALA A 148 20.04 15.17 36.26
CA ALA A 148 18.75 14.51 36.35
C ALA A 148 18.10 14.35 34.97
N PRO A 149 17.39 13.24 34.70
CA PRO A 149 16.70 13.04 33.44
C PRO A 149 15.57 14.08 33.27
N ILE A 150 15.46 14.63 32.06
CA ILE A 150 14.38 15.52 31.66
C ILE A 150 13.19 14.68 31.25
N ILE A 151 12.09 14.85 31.96
CA ILE A 151 10.85 14.12 31.69
C ILE A 151 9.91 15.02 30.91
N TYR A 152 9.86 14.83 29.58
CA TYR A 152 8.89 15.52 28.71
C TYR A 152 7.51 14.90 28.91
N LYS A 153 6.57 15.69 29.43
CA LYS A 153 5.24 15.22 29.84
C LYS A 153 4.20 15.39 28.74
N TYR A 154 4.35 16.37 27.87
CA TYR A 154 3.41 16.60 26.78
C TYR A 154 3.82 15.81 25.55
N THR A 155 2.86 15.12 24.93
CA THR A 155 3.10 14.26 23.77
C THR A 155 2.31 14.77 22.57
N PHE A 156 3.01 15.21 21.53
CA PHE A 156 2.39 15.48 20.22
C PHE A 156 2.12 14.19 19.48
N TYR A 157 3.12 13.30 19.47
CA TYR A 157 3.05 12.03 18.78
C TYR A 157 3.98 11.02 19.46
N ASN A 158 3.54 9.77 19.58
CA ASN A 158 4.34 8.68 20.12
C ASN A 158 3.77 7.36 19.60
N THR A 159 4.47 6.70 18.68
CA THR A 159 4.08 5.37 18.16
C THR A 159 4.39 4.24 19.14
N GLY A 160 4.94 4.55 20.31
CA GLY A 160 5.56 3.61 21.25
C GLY A 160 7.08 3.80 21.29
N GLY A 161 7.67 3.55 22.46
CA GLY A 161 9.11 3.66 22.70
C GLY A 161 9.47 4.74 23.72
N TYR A 162 8.83 5.92 23.67
CA TYR A 162 9.06 6.98 24.66
C TYR A 162 8.14 6.84 25.89
N SER A 163 8.70 6.94 27.09
CA SER A 163 7.97 6.90 28.36
C SER A 163 7.91 8.28 29.02
N THR A 164 6.70 8.79 29.23
CA THR A 164 6.44 10.07 29.92
C THR A 164 6.61 10.00 31.43
N GLN A 165 6.86 8.81 31.99
CA GLN A 165 7.15 8.62 33.42
C GLN A 165 8.65 8.73 33.70
N THR A 166 9.49 8.31 32.75
CA THR A 166 10.95 8.21 32.93
C THR A 166 11.74 9.21 32.10
N GLY A 167 11.18 9.74 31.02
CA GLY A 167 11.92 10.60 30.07
C GLY A 167 12.76 9.83 29.06
N ILE A 168 12.60 8.51 28.98
CA ILE A 168 13.46 7.62 28.19
C ILE A 168 12.72 7.15 26.93
N PHE A 169 13.39 7.25 25.79
CA PHE A 169 13.03 6.57 24.54
C PHE A 169 13.80 5.26 24.42
N THR A 170 13.10 4.13 24.30
CA THR A 170 13.71 2.84 23.97
C THR A 170 13.50 2.54 22.49
N ALA A 171 14.58 2.35 21.74
CA ALA A 171 14.53 2.05 20.32
C ALA A 171 13.83 0.70 20.08
N PRO A 172 12.66 0.65 19.41
CA PRO A 172 11.97 -0.62 19.18
C PRO A 172 12.63 -1.47 18.10
N LEU A 173 13.42 -0.85 17.22
CA LEU A 173 14.04 -1.49 16.06
C LEU A 173 15.48 -1.03 15.94
N SER A 174 16.33 -1.90 15.39
CA SER A 174 17.66 -1.51 14.97
C SER A 174 17.56 -0.67 13.70
N GLY A 175 18.28 0.44 13.65
CA GLY A 175 18.12 1.39 12.54
C GLY A 175 18.92 2.66 12.70
N VAL A 176 18.79 3.55 11.71
CA VAL A 176 19.29 4.92 11.82
C VAL A 176 18.14 5.83 12.23
N TYR A 177 18.34 6.55 13.32
CA TYR A 177 17.40 7.49 13.90
C TYR A 177 17.90 8.91 13.71
N SER A 178 17.00 9.83 13.36
CA SER A 178 17.25 11.26 13.48
C SER A 178 16.64 11.75 14.79
N LEU A 179 17.49 12.22 15.69
CA LEU A 179 17.11 12.74 17.01
C LEU A 179 17.34 14.24 17.03
N ALA A 180 16.36 14.98 17.54
CA ALA A 180 16.43 16.42 17.71
C ALA A 180 16.04 16.76 19.15
N VAL A 181 16.88 17.56 19.81
CA VAL A 181 16.61 18.12 21.14
C VAL A 181 16.77 19.62 21.05
N SER A 182 15.76 20.35 21.51
CA SER A 182 15.82 21.80 21.71
C SER A 182 15.63 22.09 23.18
N ILE A 183 16.54 22.88 23.73
CA ILE A 183 16.43 23.42 25.07
C ILE A 183 16.27 24.94 25.03
N TYR A 184 15.49 25.45 25.96
CA TYR A 184 15.27 26.87 26.15
C TYR A 184 15.12 27.17 27.64
N SER A 185 15.68 28.27 28.09
CA SER A 185 15.53 28.77 29.45
C SER A 185 15.33 30.26 29.48
N VAL A 186 14.65 30.72 30.51
CA VAL A 186 14.55 32.14 30.85
C VAL A 186 14.98 32.33 32.28
N THR A 187 15.85 33.30 32.50
CA THR A 187 16.53 33.51 33.76
C THR A 187 16.78 34.98 33.99
N SER A 188 16.43 35.47 35.17
CA SER A 188 16.61 36.88 35.55
C SER A 188 18.06 37.34 35.36
N ALA A 189 18.26 38.55 34.83
CA ALA A 189 19.56 39.12 34.45
C ALA A 189 20.64 39.08 35.55
N ASP A 190 20.25 38.99 36.82
CA ASP A 190 21.17 38.94 37.97
C ASP A 190 21.66 37.52 38.33
N LYS A 191 21.26 36.47 37.58
CA LYS A 191 21.65 35.08 37.84
C LYS A 191 22.50 34.54 36.70
N SER A 192 23.74 34.18 37.02
CA SER A 192 24.59 33.32 36.18
C SER A 192 24.05 31.89 36.23
N GLN A 193 22.96 31.65 35.50
CA GLN A 193 22.43 30.33 35.20
C GLN A 193 22.75 30.00 33.75
N ALA A 194 22.65 28.73 33.39
CA ALA A 194 22.97 28.27 32.04
C ALA A 194 21.84 27.34 31.58
N SER A 195 21.51 27.42 30.29
CA SER A 195 20.69 26.43 29.62
C SER A 195 21.59 25.28 29.23
N CYS A 196 21.58 24.16 29.95
CA CYS A 196 22.45 23.06 29.57
C CYS A 196 21.91 21.65 29.86
N ALA A 197 22.05 20.79 28.86
CA ALA A 197 21.60 19.41 28.88
C ALA A 197 22.54 18.53 28.04
N SER A 198 22.46 17.22 28.23
CA SER A 198 23.15 16.25 27.37
C SER A 198 22.19 15.19 26.88
N LEU A 199 22.28 14.86 25.60
CA LEU A 199 21.65 13.70 24.99
C LEU A 199 22.53 12.49 25.27
N LEU A 200 21.95 11.43 25.82
CA LEU A 200 22.64 10.21 26.18
C LEU A 200 22.06 9.02 25.43
N VAL A 201 22.94 8.10 25.04
CA VAL A 201 22.58 6.75 24.57
C VAL A 201 23.19 5.74 25.52
N ASN A 202 22.35 4.94 26.17
CA ASN A 202 22.73 3.96 27.19
C ASN A 202 23.62 4.58 28.29
N GLY A 203 23.31 5.81 28.71
CA GLY A 203 24.05 6.56 29.72
C GLY A 203 25.34 7.23 29.24
N ASN A 204 25.74 7.05 27.98
CA ASN A 204 26.91 7.74 27.39
C ASN A 204 26.47 9.01 26.67
N VAL A 205 27.14 10.13 26.94
CA VAL A 205 26.87 11.40 26.27
C VAL A 205 27.23 11.30 24.79
N VAL A 206 26.27 11.61 23.92
CA VAL A 206 26.46 11.65 22.45
C VAL A 206 26.43 13.08 21.90
N SER A 207 25.74 13.99 22.59
CA SER A 207 25.78 15.43 22.29
C SER A 207 25.44 16.22 23.54
N SER A 208 26.11 17.35 23.70
CA SER A 208 25.78 18.33 24.74
C SER A 208 25.12 19.56 24.10
N LEU A 209 24.20 20.15 24.83
CA LEU A 209 23.53 21.40 24.54
C LEU A 209 23.89 22.33 25.68
N SER A 210 24.50 23.47 25.39
CA SER A 210 24.85 24.43 26.42
C SER A 210 24.84 25.83 25.87
N ASP A 211 24.13 26.70 26.55
CA ASP A 211 24.25 28.15 26.42
C ASP A 211 24.46 28.74 27.82
N ARG A 212 25.09 29.91 27.89
CA ARG A 212 25.36 30.60 29.15
C ARG A 212 24.76 31.99 29.06
N ASN A 213 23.93 32.31 30.05
CA ASN A 213 23.37 33.65 30.20
C ASN A 213 24.47 34.70 30.09
N GLY A 214 24.31 35.56 29.10
CA GLY A 214 25.08 36.79 28.92
C GLY A 214 24.41 37.96 29.61
N LEU A 215 24.16 39.02 28.86
CA LEU A 215 23.40 40.20 29.31
C LEU A 215 21.89 40.02 29.09
N ASP A 216 21.52 39.04 28.29
CA ASP A 216 20.16 38.62 27.99
C ASP A 216 19.68 37.52 28.93
N VAL A 217 18.36 37.44 29.02
CA VAL A 217 17.64 36.57 29.97
C VAL A 217 17.17 35.28 29.32
N GLU A 218 17.28 35.16 27.99
CA GLU A 218 16.76 34.04 27.21
C GLU A 218 17.89 33.31 26.50
N ASP A 219 18.00 32.01 26.77
CA ASP A 219 19.02 31.15 26.20
C ASP A 219 18.35 29.99 25.44
N SER A 220 18.91 29.60 24.29
CA SER A 220 18.41 28.44 23.55
C SER A 220 19.51 27.68 22.84
N SER A 221 19.41 26.36 22.82
CA SER A 221 20.34 25.49 22.10
C SER A 221 19.59 24.32 21.49
N THR A 222 19.97 23.93 20.26
CA THR A 222 19.38 22.79 19.56
C THR A 222 20.48 21.89 19.04
N SER A 223 20.31 20.57 19.20
CA SER A 223 21.18 19.55 18.61
C SER A 223 20.34 18.58 17.79
N VAL A 224 20.82 18.25 16.59
CA VAL A 224 20.19 17.29 15.67
C VAL A 224 21.24 16.30 15.21
N LEU A 225 20.97 15.00 15.38
CA LEU A 225 21.91 13.93 15.09
C LEU A 225 21.22 12.82 14.29
N ALA A 226 21.90 12.30 13.28
CA ALA A 226 21.61 10.99 12.71
C ALA A 226 22.51 9.95 13.40
N ILE A 227 21.92 8.99 14.11
CA ILE A 227 22.64 7.99 14.90
C ILE A 227 22.09 6.58 14.68
N THR A 228 22.98 5.59 14.65
CA THR A 228 22.58 4.18 14.61
C THR A 228 22.24 3.71 16.02
N LEU A 229 21.03 3.19 16.21
CA LEU A 229 20.59 2.57 17.45
C LEU A 229 20.27 1.09 17.19
N LYS A 230 20.51 0.25 18.19
CA LYS A 230 20.04 -1.13 18.23
C LYS A 230 18.70 -1.20 18.93
N ALA A 231 17.89 -2.21 18.57
CA ALA A 231 16.68 -2.50 19.31
C ALA A 231 17.01 -2.70 20.81
N GLY A 232 16.32 -1.96 21.67
CA GLY A 232 16.55 -1.93 23.12
C GLY A 232 17.47 -0.82 23.61
N ASP A 233 18.19 -0.10 22.74
CA ASP A 233 18.99 1.05 23.16
C ASP A 233 18.10 2.13 23.77
N GLN A 234 18.57 2.72 24.87
CA GLN A 234 17.86 3.75 25.62
C GLN A 234 18.46 5.12 25.34
N VAL A 235 17.61 6.04 24.92
CA VAL A 235 17.96 7.44 24.65
C VAL A 235 17.24 8.33 25.66
N SER A 236 17.99 9.20 26.31
CA SER A 236 17.44 10.14 27.30
C SER A 236 18.14 11.48 27.19
N VAL A 237 17.47 12.54 27.66
CA VAL A 237 18.10 13.84 27.83
C VAL A 237 18.29 14.09 29.33
N SER A 238 19.49 14.45 29.75
CA SER A 238 19.80 14.79 31.14
C SER A 238 20.05 16.29 31.27
N LEU A 239 19.34 16.93 32.20
CA LEU A 239 19.63 18.29 32.65
C LEU A 239 20.88 18.22 33.52
N LEU A 240 21.89 19.03 33.21
CA LEU A 240 23.12 19.03 33.99
C LEU A 240 22.92 19.83 35.29
N SER A 241 23.70 19.49 36.31
CA SER A 241 23.68 20.19 37.60
C SER A 241 23.86 21.71 37.42
N GLY A 242 23.07 22.49 38.17
CA GLY A 242 23.09 23.95 38.10
C GLY A 242 22.35 24.58 36.90
N CYS A 243 21.94 23.79 35.90
CA CYS A 243 21.22 24.28 34.72
C CYS A 243 19.70 24.18 34.89
N ASN A 244 18.97 25.05 34.19
CA ASN A 244 17.51 25.04 34.17
C ASN A 244 16.98 25.14 32.73
N ILE A 245 15.72 24.75 32.56
CA ILE A 245 14.98 24.89 31.30
C ILE A 245 13.54 25.29 31.61
N CYS A 246 12.91 26.04 30.71
CA CYS A 246 11.59 26.63 30.92
C CYS A 246 10.66 26.36 29.74
N ASP A 247 9.41 26.00 30.01
CA ASP A 247 8.44 25.71 28.96
C ASP A 247 7.03 26.14 29.32
N SER A 248 6.19 26.30 28.30
CA SER A 248 4.78 26.65 28.38
C SER A 248 4.00 26.00 27.22
N PHE A 249 2.75 26.41 27.00
CA PHE A 249 1.95 26.00 25.83
C PHE A 249 2.59 26.36 24.47
N ASN A 250 3.67 27.16 24.46
CA ASN A 250 4.45 27.44 23.26
C ASN A 250 5.48 26.35 22.92
N HIS A 251 5.74 25.40 23.82
CA HIS A 251 6.57 24.21 23.58
C HIS A 251 8.00 24.52 23.09
N PHE A 252 8.74 25.33 23.83
CA PHE A 252 10.12 25.71 23.50
C PHE A 252 11.11 24.56 23.70
N ASN A 253 10.85 23.70 24.69
CA ASN A 253 11.68 22.55 25.00
C ASN A 253 11.08 21.29 24.38
N THR A 254 11.72 20.78 23.33
CA THR A 254 11.24 19.62 22.59
C THR A 254 12.28 18.51 22.50
N PHE A 255 11.79 17.27 22.45
CA PHE A 255 12.59 16.10 22.16
C PHE A 255 11.84 15.25 21.13
N THR A 256 12.46 15.06 19.97
CA THR A 256 11.85 14.41 18.82
C THR A 256 12.80 13.36 18.28
N GLY A 257 12.26 12.22 17.86
CA GLY A 257 13.02 11.17 17.20
C GLY A 257 12.20 10.47 16.14
N PHE A 258 12.82 10.23 15.00
CA PHE A 258 12.22 9.48 13.90
C PHE A 258 13.20 8.45 13.34
N LEU A 259 12.70 7.22 13.17
CA LEU A 259 13.42 6.16 12.46
C LEU A 259 13.44 6.48 10.96
N LEU A 260 14.63 6.66 10.40
CA LEU A 260 14.83 6.91 8.97
C LEU A 260 14.66 5.61 8.18
N TYR A 261 15.34 4.56 8.63
CA TYR A 261 15.22 3.20 8.08
C TYR A 261 15.71 2.18 9.10
N ALA A 262 15.02 1.04 9.15
CA ALA A 262 15.45 -0.11 9.93
C ALA A 262 16.59 -0.85 9.23
N VAL A 263 17.45 -1.50 10.01
CA VAL A 263 18.57 -2.35 9.55
C VAL A 263 18.42 -3.76 10.09
#